data_AF-A0A524F983-F1
#
_entry.id   AF-A0A524F983-F1
#
_cell.length_a   1.000
_cell.length_b   1.000
_cell.length_c   1.000
_cell.angle_alpha   90.00
_cell.angle_beta   90.00
_cell.angle_gamma   90.00
#
_symmetry.space_group_name_H-M   'P 1'
#
loop_
_entity.id
_entity.type
_entity.pdbx_description
1 polymer ?
#
loop_
_entity_poly.entity_id
_entity_poly.type
_entity_poly.pdbx_seq_one_letter_code
_entity_poly.pdbx_strand_id
1 'polypeptide(L)'
;MDFKELDKDTKTFLLIGAPIVVFLTLFLIISYVQISMFFLLILGIAAGGLLKRKRIKLRATKVAILVLVIYLFMFYNLLHLPSQIERRLPQGRNHLLEPNNPKIKEFRDEFYKWHLDKYNASFADLKEDSRADLELKLLRLDYYVRRVRMEYTYDTNPPYFYYDHLPTIDEIFESDSNNNGKLEDDCDGITILTASVLLRMGYNAWVAEVDYHYHTMVFDDDDDPHKTKGYNNAILLYNSKSKPAYIIFNEEETIFPPTRPLYISIFEIFTGRTMWESYFLGFFHGKYFNIPFLLMIPLSYTILVLLSYVMIKFVALSESVEDLDKKRKRRTNRNTSLKLSLVLSLGAFLLYIISAT
;
A
#
# COMPACT_ATOMS: atom_id res chain seq x y z
N MET A 1 -17.96 -22.48 28.50
CA MET A 1 -19.22 -21.91 28.02
C MET A 1 -19.45 -22.49 26.63
N ASP A 2 -20.55 -23.22 26.45
CA ASP A 2 -20.84 -23.85 25.15
C ASP A 2 -21.17 -22.76 24.13
N PHE A 3 -20.68 -22.87 22.90
CA PHE A 3 -21.00 -21.93 21.82
C PHE A 3 -22.52 -21.78 21.64
N LYS A 4 -23.29 -22.84 21.91
CA LYS A 4 -24.75 -22.81 21.89
C LYS A 4 -25.36 -21.82 22.89
N GLU A 5 -24.70 -21.56 24.01
CA GLU A 5 -25.15 -20.67 25.10
C GLU A 5 -24.91 -19.18 24.81
N LEU A 6 -24.10 -18.85 23.79
CA LEU A 6 -23.81 -17.47 23.44
C LEU A 6 -25.03 -16.79 22.79
N ASP A 7 -25.23 -15.50 23.11
CA ASP A 7 -26.24 -14.69 22.43
C ASP A 7 -25.92 -14.50 20.94
N LYS A 8 -26.94 -14.19 20.15
CA LYS A 8 -26.83 -14.07 18.69
C LYS A 8 -25.81 -13.02 18.25
N ASP A 9 -25.70 -11.90 18.97
CA ASP A 9 -24.77 -10.82 18.62
C ASP A 9 -23.34 -11.28 18.88
N THR A 10 -23.11 -11.99 19.99
CA THR A 10 -21.81 -12.59 20.29
C THR A 10 -21.42 -13.64 19.25
N LYS A 11 -22.33 -14.54 18.86
CA LYS A 11 -22.06 -15.52 17.81
C LYS A 11 -21.72 -14.86 16.48
N THR A 12 -22.49 -13.85 16.08
CA THR A 12 -22.28 -13.11 14.81
C THR A 12 -20.94 -12.40 14.80
N PHE A 13 -20.58 -11.75 15.90
CA PHE A 13 -19.27 -11.11 16.02
C PHE A 13 -18.15 -12.14 15.99
N LEU A 14 -18.23 -13.24 16.73
CA LEU A 14 -17.16 -14.24 16.73
C LEU A 14 -16.98 -14.94 15.37
N LEU A 15 -18.07 -15.17 14.62
CA LEU A 15 -18.01 -15.85 13.33
C LEU A 15 -17.66 -14.94 12.16
N ILE A 16 -17.99 -13.65 12.23
CA ILE A 16 -17.88 -12.72 11.10
C ILE A 16 -17.06 -11.50 11.48
N GLY A 17 -17.46 -10.78 12.54
CA GLY A 17 -16.81 -9.53 12.93
C GLY A 17 -15.34 -9.69 13.33
N ALA A 18 -15.05 -10.64 14.21
CA ALA A 18 -13.71 -10.88 14.75
C ALA A 18 -12.72 -11.34 13.65
N PRO A 19 -13.05 -12.31 12.77
CA PRO A 19 -12.19 -12.64 11.63
C PRO A 19 -11.88 -11.45 10.74
N ILE A 20 -12.88 -10.61 10.42
CA ILE A 20 -12.66 -9.42 9.58
C ILE A 20 -11.76 -8.42 10.32
N VAL A 21 -11.99 -8.15 11.60
CA VAL A 21 -11.13 -7.24 12.39
C VAL A 21 -9.70 -7.74 12.45
N VAL A 22 -9.49 -9.04 12.68
CA VAL A 22 -8.16 -9.68 12.70
C VAL A 22 -7.50 -9.55 11.33
N PHE A 23 -8.21 -9.90 10.25
CA PHE A 23 -7.72 -9.77 8.88
C PHE A 23 -7.29 -8.33 8.58
N LEU A 24 -8.15 -7.36 8.84
CA LEU A 24 -7.86 -5.95 8.59
C LEU A 24 -6.68 -5.46 9.44
N THR A 25 -6.54 -5.92 10.68
CA THR A 25 -5.43 -5.54 11.56
C THR A 25 -4.11 -6.12 11.07
N LEU A 26 -4.08 -7.42 10.71
CA LEU A 26 -2.90 -8.06 10.14
C LEU A 26 -2.50 -7.40 8.82
N PHE A 27 -3.48 -7.10 7.97
CA PHE A 27 -3.24 -6.41 6.70
C PHE A 27 -2.68 -5.00 6.92
N LEU A 28 -3.21 -4.22 7.87
CA LEU A 28 -2.67 -2.90 8.21
C LEU A 28 -1.23 -2.95 8.73
N ILE A 29 -0.88 -4.01 9.47
CA ILE A 29 0.48 -4.23 9.95
C ILE A 29 1.44 -4.54 8.79
N ILE A 30 0.98 -5.34 7.81
CA ILE A 30 1.79 -5.77 6.67
C ILE A 30 1.94 -4.66 5.62
N SER A 31 0.88 -3.91 5.35
CA SER A 31 0.83 -2.88 4.30
C SER A 31 1.22 -1.50 4.81
N TYR A 32 2.17 -1.45 5.75
CA TYR A 32 2.73 -0.28 6.45
C TYR A 32 2.23 1.08 5.91
N VAL A 33 1.63 1.92 6.76
CA VAL A 33 1.53 3.38 6.56
C VAL A 33 0.27 3.92 5.85
N GLN A 34 -0.04 3.59 4.60
CA GLN A 34 -0.96 4.46 3.83
C GLN A 34 -2.45 4.37 4.19
N ILE A 35 -2.91 3.22 4.67
CA ILE A 35 -4.34 2.98 4.95
C ILE A 35 -4.67 3.12 6.44
N SER A 36 -3.64 3.13 7.28
CA SER A 36 -3.70 3.16 8.74
C SER A 36 -4.54 4.32 9.26
N MET A 37 -4.45 5.51 8.66
CA MET A 37 -5.17 6.70 9.12
C MET A 37 -6.67 6.68 8.83
N PHE A 38 -7.07 6.20 7.64
CA PHE A 38 -8.49 6.05 7.30
C PHE A 38 -9.14 4.97 8.17
N PHE A 39 -8.40 3.90 8.45
CA PHE A 39 -8.85 2.84 9.34
C PHE A 39 -8.84 3.26 10.81
N LEU A 40 -7.88 4.06 11.27
CA LEU A 40 -7.86 4.65 12.62
C LEU A 40 -9.01 5.65 12.80
N LEU A 41 -9.36 6.43 11.78
CA LEU A 41 -10.54 7.28 11.78
C LEU A 41 -11.82 6.44 11.87
N ILE A 42 -11.96 5.38 11.09
CA ILE A 42 -13.12 4.49 11.18
C ILE A 42 -13.15 3.74 12.52
N LEU A 43 -12.00 3.29 13.04
CA LEU A 43 -11.86 2.72 14.38
C LEU A 43 -12.22 3.73 15.47
N GLY A 44 -11.88 5.01 15.32
CA GLY A 44 -12.23 6.09 16.23
C GLY A 44 -13.73 6.40 16.23
N ILE A 45 -14.33 6.48 15.03
CA ILE A 45 -15.79 6.64 14.85
C ILE A 45 -16.52 5.41 15.40
N ALA A 46 -15.99 4.21 15.16
CA ALA A 46 -16.50 2.97 15.71
C ALA A 46 -16.39 3.00 17.24
N ALA A 47 -15.22 3.26 17.81
CA ALA A 47 -14.99 3.35 19.25
C ALA A 47 -15.95 4.36 19.90
N GLY A 48 -16.14 5.54 19.30
CA GLY A 48 -17.11 6.54 19.75
C GLY A 48 -18.57 6.03 19.71
N GLY A 49 -18.96 5.32 18.64
CA GLY A 49 -20.29 4.71 18.50
C GLY A 49 -20.52 3.46 19.39
N LEU A 50 -19.44 2.82 19.83
CA LEU A 50 -19.41 1.65 20.71
C LEU A 50 -19.56 2.03 22.20
N LEU A 51 -19.35 3.30 22.58
CA LEU A 51 -19.51 3.80 23.95
C LEU A 51 -20.95 3.70 24.50
N LYS A 52 -21.96 3.50 23.65
CA LYS A 52 -23.34 3.18 24.07
C LYS A 52 -23.50 1.65 24.26
N ARG A 53 -23.44 1.19 25.50
CA ARG A 53 -23.29 -0.20 26.00
C ARG A 53 -24.18 -1.32 25.39
N LYS A 54 -25.27 -1.03 24.67
CA LYS A 54 -26.13 -2.10 24.10
C LYS A 54 -25.65 -2.47 22.69
N ARG A 55 -25.40 -3.77 22.47
CA ARG A 55 -25.08 -4.39 21.16
C ARG A 55 -23.76 -3.94 20.50
N ILE A 56 -22.76 -3.68 21.33
CA ILE A 56 -21.40 -3.30 20.90
C ILE A 56 -20.84 -4.25 19.83
N LYS A 57 -21.05 -5.57 19.99
CA LYS A 57 -20.54 -6.62 19.11
C LYS A 57 -21.14 -6.58 17.69
N LEU A 58 -22.45 -6.35 17.59
CA LEU A 58 -23.13 -6.23 16.29
C LEU A 58 -22.69 -4.96 15.55
N ARG A 59 -22.53 -3.85 16.27
CA ARG A 59 -22.04 -2.58 15.68
C ARG A 59 -20.61 -2.72 15.18
N ALA A 60 -19.73 -3.33 15.97
CA ALA A 60 -18.35 -3.62 15.56
C ALA A 60 -18.31 -4.47 14.27
N THR A 61 -19.18 -5.49 14.17
CA THR A 61 -19.28 -6.33 12.97
C THR A 61 -19.70 -5.50 11.74
N LYS A 62 -20.70 -4.63 11.86
CA LYS A 62 -21.16 -3.78 10.75
C LYS A 62 -20.08 -2.82 10.28
N VAL A 63 -19.34 -2.21 11.22
CA VAL A 63 -18.20 -1.37 10.88
C VAL A 63 -17.13 -2.18 10.16
N ALA A 64 -16.75 -3.35 10.69
CA ALA A 64 -15.75 -4.20 10.08
C ALA A 64 -16.11 -4.59 8.64
N ILE A 65 -17.38 -4.94 8.39
CA ILE A 65 -17.89 -5.23 7.04
C ILE A 65 -17.81 -3.98 6.14
N LEU A 66 -18.26 -2.82 6.62
CA LEU A 66 -18.21 -1.58 5.84
C LEU A 66 -16.77 -1.21 5.45
N VAL A 67 -15.86 -1.32 6.42
CA VAL A 67 -14.43 -1.09 6.22
C VAL A 67 -13.86 -2.06 5.19
N LEU A 68 -14.18 -3.35 5.30
CA LEU A 68 -13.78 -4.35 4.32
C LEU A 68 -14.32 -4.01 2.93
N VAL A 69 -15.59 -3.62 2.80
CA VAL A 69 -16.17 -3.22 1.51
C VAL A 69 -15.44 -2.02 0.92
N ILE A 70 -15.21 -0.95 1.70
CA ILE A 70 -14.44 0.21 1.24
C ILE A 70 -13.05 -0.22 0.78
N TYR A 71 -12.40 -1.09 1.54
CA TYR A 71 -11.11 -1.65 1.18
C TYR A 71 -11.15 -2.39 -0.16
N LEU A 72 -12.11 -3.29 -0.38
CA LEU A 72 -12.25 -4.00 -1.66
C LEU A 72 -12.49 -3.04 -2.84
N PHE A 73 -13.13 -1.89 -2.62
CA PHE A 73 -13.31 -0.85 -3.64
C PHE A 73 -12.04 -0.02 -3.90
N MET A 74 -11.21 0.20 -2.87
CA MET A 74 -9.94 0.91 -3.02
C MET A 74 -8.86 0.04 -3.67
N PHE A 75 -8.88 -1.27 -3.41
CA PHE A 75 -7.93 -2.26 -3.94
C PHE A 75 -8.64 -3.14 -4.96
N TYR A 76 -8.99 -2.53 -6.11
CA TYR A 76 -9.85 -3.15 -7.11
C TYR A 76 -9.20 -4.33 -7.85
N ASN A 77 -7.88 -4.53 -7.72
CA ASN A 77 -7.17 -5.71 -8.22
C ASN A 77 -6.75 -6.67 -7.09
N LEU A 78 -7.74 -7.31 -6.46
CA LEU A 78 -7.55 -8.26 -5.35
C LEU A 78 -6.72 -9.50 -5.74
N LEU A 79 -6.54 -9.77 -7.03
CA LEU A 79 -5.77 -10.91 -7.52
C LEU A 79 -4.28 -10.78 -7.20
N HIS A 80 -3.74 -9.56 -7.18
CA HIS A 80 -2.34 -9.32 -6.77
C HIS A 80 -2.14 -9.30 -5.26
N LEU A 81 -3.21 -9.26 -4.46
CA LEU A 81 -3.09 -9.09 -3.01
C LEU A 81 -2.20 -10.16 -2.34
N PRO A 82 -2.33 -11.47 -2.64
CA PRO A 82 -1.46 -12.47 -2.02
C PRO A 82 0.02 -12.29 -2.34
N SER A 83 0.36 -12.03 -3.62
CA SER A 83 1.74 -11.82 -4.04
C SER A 83 2.30 -10.51 -3.48
N GLN A 84 1.49 -9.46 -3.41
CA GLN A 84 1.88 -8.17 -2.83
C GLN A 84 2.11 -8.27 -1.32
N ILE A 85 1.33 -9.08 -0.60
CA ILE A 85 1.60 -9.40 0.81
C ILE A 85 2.93 -10.14 0.94
N GLU A 86 3.15 -11.19 0.14
CA GLU A 86 4.38 -11.99 0.16
C GLU A 86 5.61 -11.12 -0.08
N ARG A 87 5.60 -10.29 -1.13
CA ARG A 87 6.71 -9.39 -1.50
C ARG A 87 7.04 -8.33 -0.45
N ARG A 88 6.12 -8.02 0.46
CA ARG A 88 6.36 -7.06 1.57
C ARG A 88 6.94 -7.70 2.81
N LEU A 89 6.81 -9.02 2.96
CA LEU A 89 7.44 -9.75 4.05
C LEU A 89 8.96 -9.82 3.82
N PRO A 90 9.78 -9.86 4.89
CA PRO A 90 11.23 -9.88 4.77
C PRO A 90 11.76 -10.94 3.79
N GLN A 91 11.22 -12.17 3.82
CA GLN A 91 11.67 -13.24 2.92
C GLN A 91 11.27 -12.99 1.46
N GLY A 92 10.10 -12.37 1.22
CA GLY A 92 9.63 -12.12 -0.15
C GLY A 92 10.35 -10.95 -0.82
N ARG A 93 10.82 -9.96 -0.06
CA ARG A 93 11.55 -8.80 -0.58
C ARG A 93 12.83 -9.19 -1.31
N ASN A 94 13.54 -10.15 -0.75
CA ASN A 94 14.78 -10.68 -1.32
C ASN A 94 14.60 -11.21 -2.74
N HIS A 95 13.41 -11.76 -3.05
CA HIS A 95 13.09 -12.31 -4.36
C HIS A 95 12.73 -11.24 -5.40
N LEU A 96 12.62 -9.96 -5.00
CA LEU A 96 12.38 -8.86 -5.94
C LEU A 96 13.65 -8.49 -6.71
N LEU A 97 14.83 -8.78 -6.15
CA LEU A 97 16.10 -8.51 -6.79
C LEU A 97 16.61 -9.75 -7.51
N GLU A 98 16.66 -9.66 -8.83
CA GLU A 98 17.00 -10.81 -9.68
C GLU A 98 18.22 -10.49 -10.57
N PRO A 99 19.44 -10.32 -10.01
CA PRO A 99 20.63 -9.97 -10.80
C PRO A 99 21.00 -11.04 -11.85
N ASN A 100 20.49 -12.27 -11.69
CA ASN A 100 20.69 -13.37 -12.62
C ASN A 100 19.59 -13.51 -13.68
N ASN A 101 18.55 -12.67 -13.65
CA ASN A 101 17.50 -12.68 -14.66
C ASN A 101 18.07 -12.32 -16.05
N PRO A 102 17.74 -13.07 -17.13
CA PRO A 102 18.22 -12.79 -18.49
C PRO A 102 17.93 -11.36 -18.97
N LYS A 103 16.77 -10.78 -18.62
CA LYS A 103 16.40 -9.42 -19.01
C LYS A 103 17.31 -8.37 -18.35
N ILE A 104 17.77 -8.62 -17.12
CA ILE A 104 18.76 -7.75 -16.44
C ILE A 104 20.12 -7.82 -17.14
N LYS A 105 20.51 -9.00 -17.65
CA LYS A 105 21.72 -9.14 -18.45
C LYS A 105 21.63 -8.32 -19.73
N GLU A 106 20.54 -8.45 -20.47
CA GLU A 106 20.31 -7.72 -21.71
C GLU A 106 20.30 -6.20 -21.46
N PHE A 107 19.57 -5.75 -20.43
CA PHE A 107 19.52 -4.35 -20.04
C PHE A 107 20.90 -3.78 -19.66
N ARG A 108 21.72 -4.54 -18.93
CA ARG A 108 23.10 -4.16 -18.60
C ARG A 108 23.94 -3.99 -19.87
N ASP A 109 23.83 -4.92 -20.81
CA ASP A 109 24.60 -4.88 -22.05
C ASP A 109 24.15 -3.70 -22.94
N GLU A 110 22.84 -3.40 -22.98
CA GLU A 110 22.28 -2.19 -23.59
C GLU A 110 22.80 -0.90 -22.95
N PHE A 111 22.88 -0.87 -21.61
CA PHE A 111 23.44 0.27 -20.87
C PHE A 111 24.91 0.49 -21.24
N TYR A 112 25.73 -0.56 -21.26
CA TYR A 112 27.15 -0.43 -21.63
C TYR A 112 27.33 0.12 -23.04
N LYS A 113 26.53 -0.35 -23.99
CA LYS A 113 26.53 0.18 -25.36
C LYS A 113 26.11 1.65 -25.38
N TRP A 114 24.99 1.99 -24.74
CA TRP A 114 24.51 3.37 -24.65
C TRP A 114 25.55 4.30 -24.02
N HIS A 115 26.20 3.88 -22.94
CA HIS A 115 27.20 4.67 -22.24
C HIS A 115 28.42 4.92 -23.14
N LEU A 116 28.90 3.88 -23.83
CA LEU A 116 30.00 4.00 -24.79
C LEU A 116 29.64 5.00 -25.90
N ASP A 117 28.46 4.87 -26.51
CA ASP A 117 28.01 5.77 -27.58
C ASP A 117 27.82 7.22 -27.10
N LYS A 118 27.30 7.39 -25.87
CA LYS A 118 26.99 8.71 -25.30
C LYS A 118 28.21 9.48 -24.83
N TYR A 119 29.17 8.79 -24.22
CA TYR A 119 30.33 9.41 -23.55
C TYR A 119 31.67 9.11 -24.24
N ASN A 120 31.67 8.30 -25.31
CA ASN A 120 32.87 7.80 -25.98
C ASN A 120 33.87 7.14 -25.00
N ALA A 121 33.33 6.46 -23.98
CA ALA A 121 34.08 5.80 -22.94
C ALA A 121 33.33 4.55 -22.43
N SER A 122 34.05 3.45 -22.26
CA SER A 122 33.52 2.23 -21.64
C SER A 122 33.14 2.50 -20.18
N PHE A 123 31.98 2.01 -19.76
CA PHE A 123 31.55 2.14 -18.36
C PHE A 123 32.46 1.34 -17.42
N ALA A 124 32.87 0.13 -17.84
CA ALA A 124 33.72 -0.75 -17.05
C ALA A 124 35.09 -0.13 -16.75
N ASP A 125 35.60 0.69 -17.66
CA ASP A 125 36.93 1.32 -17.56
C ASP A 125 36.91 2.67 -16.83
N LEU A 126 35.75 3.12 -16.36
CA LEU A 126 35.66 4.32 -15.54
C LEU A 126 36.34 4.07 -14.19
N LYS A 127 37.20 5.02 -13.81
CA LYS A 127 37.90 5.05 -12.53
C LYS A 127 36.93 5.03 -11.36
N GLU A 128 37.36 4.35 -10.32
CA GLU A 128 36.72 4.30 -8.99
C GLU A 128 37.78 4.61 -7.92
N ASP A 129 38.75 5.47 -8.27
CA ASP A 129 39.91 5.81 -7.43
C ASP A 129 39.51 6.54 -6.13
N SER A 130 38.29 7.08 -6.10
CA SER A 130 37.70 7.73 -4.95
C SER A 130 36.20 7.45 -4.87
N ARG A 131 35.63 7.64 -3.69
CA ARG A 131 34.17 7.57 -3.48
C ARG A 131 33.39 8.50 -4.41
N ALA A 132 33.92 9.70 -4.70
CA ALA A 132 33.27 10.64 -5.60
C ALA A 132 33.27 10.14 -7.05
N ASP A 133 34.34 9.44 -7.47
CA ASP A 133 34.41 8.82 -8.78
C ASP A 133 33.42 7.65 -8.89
N LEU A 134 33.34 6.81 -7.86
CA LEU A 134 32.34 5.74 -7.77
C LEU A 134 30.91 6.29 -7.80
N GLU A 135 30.60 7.31 -7.00
CA GLU A 135 29.28 7.96 -6.99
C GLU A 135 28.94 8.52 -8.37
N LEU A 136 29.87 9.24 -9.02
CA LEU A 136 29.65 9.77 -10.36
C LEU A 136 29.42 8.66 -11.39
N LYS A 137 30.15 7.54 -11.28
CA LYS A 137 29.97 6.36 -12.14
C LYS A 137 28.58 5.76 -11.95
N LEU A 138 28.16 5.50 -10.71
CA LEU A 138 26.84 4.95 -10.39
C LEU A 138 25.69 5.88 -10.82
N LEU A 139 25.85 7.19 -10.70
CA LEU A 139 24.88 8.18 -11.17
C LEU A 139 24.63 8.14 -12.69
N ARG A 140 25.57 7.64 -13.49
CA ARG A 140 25.35 7.45 -14.93
C ARG A 140 24.38 6.31 -15.23
N LEU A 141 24.43 5.24 -14.41
CA LEU A 141 23.43 4.16 -14.50
C LEU A 141 22.07 4.66 -14.02
N ASP A 142 21.99 5.33 -12.86
CA ASP A 142 20.74 5.93 -12.38
C ASP A 142 20.12 6.86 -13.42
N TYR A 143 20.93 7.71 -14.07
CA TYR A 143 20.47 8.56 -15.15
C TYR A 143 19.92 7.75 -16.33
N TYR A 144 20.61 6.71 -16.77
CA TYR A 144 20.14 5.86 -17.86
C TYR A 144 18.79 5.22 -17.55
N VAL A 145 18.67 4.59 -16.37
CA VAL A 145 17.41 3.98 -15.93
C VAL A 145 16.30 5.03 -15.92
N ARG A 146 16.49 6.14 -15.21
CA ARG A 146 15.42 7.12 -14.95
C ARG A 146 15.04 8.02 -16.13
N ARG A 147 15.98 8.29 -17.03
CA ARG A 147 15.82 9.34 -18.05
C ARG A 147 15.82 8.78 -19.46
N VAL A 148 16.32 7.56 -19.65
CA VAL A 148 16.44 6.94 -20.97
C VAL A 148 15.54 5.72 -21.08
N ARG A 149 15.49 4.85 -20.06
CA ARG A 149 14.78 3.57 -20.15
C ARG A 149 13.42 3.53 -19.47
N MET A 150 13.23 4.26 -18.38
CA MET A 150 11.99 4.25 -17.62
C MET A 150 11.19 5.54 -17.76
N GLU A 151 9.88 5.39 -17.82
CA GLU A 151 8.89 6.44 -17.71
C GLU A 151 8.17 6.30 -16.37
N TYR A 152 8.14 7.38 -15.59
CA TYR A 152 7.50 7.34 -14.27
C TYR A 152 5.99 7.26 -14.43
N THR A 153 5.39 6.17 -14.00
CA THR A 153 3.94 5.96 -13.95
C THR A 153 3.53 5.58 -12.54
N TYR A 154 2.28 5.87 -12.17
CA TYR A 154 1.74 5.43 -10.88
C TYR A 154 1.08 4.07 -11.04
N ASP A 155 1.21 3.19 -10.05
CA ASP A 155 0.65 1.83 -10.05
C ASP A 155 -0.87 1.76 -10.27
N THR A 156 -1.57 2.87 -10.00
CA THR A 156 -3.01 2.99 -10.22
C THR A 156 -3.39 3.01 -11.70
N ASN A 157 -2.42 3.07 -12.61
CA ASN A 157 -2.58 3.02 -14.06
C ASN A 157 -2.27 1.59 -14.57
N PRO A 158 -2.54 1.30 -15.86
CA PRO A 158 -1.97 0.11 -16.49
C PRO A 158 -0.44 0.05 -16.27
N PRO A 159 0.15 -1.16 -16.12
CA PRO A 159 -0.51 -2.46 -16.20
C PRO A 159 -1.08 -2.97 -14.86
N TYR A 160 -0.68 -2.38 -13.72
CA TYR A 160 -0.93 -2.99 -12.41
C TYR A 160 -2.34 -2.74 -11.87
N PHE A 161 -2.86 -1.52 -12.05
CA PHE A 161 -4.16 -1.12 -11.50
C PHE A 161 -4.27 -1.42 -9.99
N TYR A 162 -3.16 -1.25 -9.29
CA TYR A 162 -3.00 -1.58 -7.88
C TYR A 162 -2.38 -0.38 -7.16
N TYR A 163 -2.56 -0.29 -5.86
CA TYR A 163 -2.05 0.85 -5.10
C TYR A 163 -0.79 0.42 -4.36
N ASP A 164 0.35 1.04 -4.67
CA ASP A 164 1.67 0.68 -4.13
C ASP A 164 1.98 -0.79 -4.50
N HIS A 165 2.14 -1.06 -5.79
CA HIS A 165 2.41 -2.40 -6.33
C HIS A 165 3.91 -2.61 -6.38
N LEU A 166 4.46 -3.46 -5.52
CA LEU A 166 5.87 -3.85 -5.62
C LEU A 166 6.08 -4.80 -6.80
N PRO A 167 6.75 -4.38 -7.88
CA PRO A 167 6.85 -5.19 -9.08
C PRO A 167 8.04 -6.16 -9.00
N THR A 168 7.91 -7.31 -9.67
CA THR A 168 9.03 -8.20 -10.00
C THR A 168 9.79 -7.69 -11.22
N ILE A 169 11.00 -8.20 -11.46
CA ILE A 169 11.74 -7.85 -12.68
C ILE A 169 10.93 -8.18 -13.93
N ASP A 170 10.28 -9.33 -14.00
CA ASP A 170 9.48 -9.68 -15.17
C ASP A 170 8.31 -8.72 -15.41
N GLU A 171 7.61 -8.32 -14.37
CA GLU A 171 6.53 -7.32 -14.43
C GLU A 171 7.03 -5.95 -14.92
N ILE A 172 8.20 -5.47 -14.44
CA ILE A 172 8.80 -4.21 -14.91
C ILE A 172 9.11 -4.27 -16.42
N PHE A 173 9.55 -5.42 -16.93
CA PHE A 173 9.83 -5.56 -18.37
C PHE A 173 8.58 -5.80 -19.21
N GLU A 174 7.50 -6.29 -18.62
CA GLU A 174 6.20 -6.44 -19.27
C GLU A 174 5.43 -5.10 -19.35
N SER A 175 5.89 -4.07 -18.64
CA SER A 175 5.24 -2.76 -18.61
C SER A 175 5.52 -1.84 -19.80
N ASP A 176 6.34 -2.27 -20.79
CA ASP A 176 6.45 -1.60 -22.10
C ASP A 176 5.18 -1.82 -22.94
N SER A 177 4.06 -1.33 -22.41
CA SER A 177 2.72 -1.54 -22.96
C SER A 177 2.52 -0.79 -24.29
N ASN A 178 3.29 0.27 -24.50
CA ASN A 178 3.23 1.13 -25.66
C ASN A 178 4.19 0.73 -26.80
N ASN A 179 5.00 -0.33 -26.62
CA ASN A 179 6.06 -0.76 -27.54
C ASN A 179 6.95 0.40 -28.00
N ASN A 180 7.13 1.41 -27.16
CA ASN A 180 7.98 2.57 -27.44
C ASN A 180 9.42 2.33 -26.96
N GLY A 181 9.67 1.13 -26.44
CA GLY A 181 10.92 0.69 -25.88
C GLY A 181 11.07 1.05 -24.41
N LYS A 182 10.22 1.91 -23.82
CA LYS A 182 10.35 2.34 -22.43
C LYS A 182 9.55 1.46 -21.48
N LEU A 183 10.14 1.21 -20.32
CA LEU A 183 9.49 0.54 -19.21
C LEU A 183 8.68 1.58 -18.42
N GLU A 184 7.54 1.18 -17.89
CA GLU A 184 6.63 2.05 -17.13
C GLU A 184 6.57 1.55 -15.68
N ASP A 185 7.05 2.35 -14.73
CA ASP A 185 6.94 2.02 -13.32
C ASP A 185 7.16 3.24 -12.41
N ASP A 186 6.90 3.03 -11.13
CA ASP A 186 6.94 3.95 -10.03
C ASP A 186 8.37 4.01 -9.42
N CYS A 187 8.53 4.64 -8.25
CA CYS A 187 9.81 4.72 -7.55
C CYS A 187 10.36 3.37 -7.09
N ASP A 188 9.50 2.41 -6.76
CA ASP A 188 9.89 1.05 -6.38
C ASP A 188 10.43 0.26 -7.57
N GLY A 189 9.72 0.20 -8.70
CA GLY A 189 10.20 -0.47 -9.92
C GLY A 189 11.52 0.10 -10.43
N ILE A 190 11.66 1.44 -10.43
CA ILE A 190 12.94 2.08 -10.79
C ILE A 190 14.07 1.65 -9.85
N THR A 191 13.78 1.58 -8.55
CA THR A 191 14.78 1.23 -7.54
C THR A 191 15.16 -0.26 -7.62
N ILE A 192 14.18 -1.15 -7.77
CA ILE A 192 14.36 -2.60 -7.90
C ILE A 192 15.18 -2.94 -9.15
N LEU A 193 14.85 -2.32 -10.29
CA LEU A 193 15.62 -2.49 -11.53
C LEU A 193 17.06 -2.00 -11.36
N THR A 194 17.25 -0.80 -10.80
CA THR A 194 18.58 -0.21 -10.60
C THR A 194 19.44 -1.09 -9.69
N ALA A 195 18.91 -1.52 -8.55
CA ALA A 195 19.61 -2.40 -7.62
C ALA A 195 19.95 -3.76 -8.26
N SER A 196 19.03 -4.38 -9.00
CA SER A 196 19.26 -5.66 -9.68
C SER A 196 20.37 -5.58 -10.73
N VAL A 197 20.42 -4.49 -11.50
CA VAL A 197 21.48 -4.25 -12.48
C VAL A 197 22.83 -4.04 -11.79
N LEU A 198 22.86 -3.29 -10.68
CA LEU A 198 24.08 -3.04 -9.91
C LEU A 198 24.64 -4.30 -9.24
N LEU A 199 23.77 -5.12 -8.62
CA LEU A 199 24.14 -6.43 -8.10
C LEU A 199 24.74 -7.30 -9.20
N ARG A 200 24.14 -7.30 -10.41
CA ARG A 200 24.70 -8.03 -11.57
C ARG A 200 26.08 -7.52 -12.00
N MET A 201 26.36 -6.23 -11.81
CA MET A 201 27.67 -5.64 -12.07
C MET A 201 28.70 -5.90 -10.97
N GLY A 202 28.29 -6.51 -9.85
CA GLY A 202 29.16 -6.84 -8.71
C GLY A 202 29.20 -5.78 -7.62
N TYR A 203 28.32 -4.77 -7.64
CA TYR A 203 28.23 -3.78 -6.57
C TYR A 203 27.36 -4.27 -5.42
N ASN A 204 27.70 -3.89 -4.18
CA ASN A 204 26.90 -4.15 -2.99
C ASN A 204 25.69 -3.19 -2.92
N ALA A 205 24.68 -3.46 -3.74
CA ALA A 205 23.49 -2.64 -3.89
C ALA A 205 22.27 -3.17 -3.12
N TRP A 206 21.52 -2.24 -2.54
CA TRP A 206 20.37 -2.48 -1.68
C TRP A 206 19.22 -1.58 -2.09
N VAL A 207 18.00 -2.08 -1.90
CA VAL A 207 16.78 -1.29 -1.99
C VAL A 207 16.45 -0.73 -0.61
N ALA A 208 16.14 0.56 -0.55
CA ALA A 208 15.77 1.23 0.69
C ALA A 208 14.37 1.80 0.61
N GLU A 209 13.49 1.30 1.48
CA GLU A 209 12.15 1.82 1.67
C GLU A 209 12.16 2.97 2.68
N VAL A 210 11.67 4.13 2.28
CA VAL A 210 11.53 5.33 3.10
C VAL A 210 10.09 5.85 3.03
N ASP A 211 9.81 6.91 3.77
CA ASP A 211 8.52 7.61 3.75
C ASP A 211 8.09 8.01 2.33
N TYR A 212 7.13 7.25 1.77
CA TYR A 212 6.54 7.39 0.43
C TYR A 212 7.53 7.25 -0.73
N HIS A 213 8.61 6.49 -0.54
CA HIS A 213 9.59 6.35 -1.60
C HIS A 213 10.45 5.11 -1.45
N TYR A 214 11.01 4.69 -2.58
CA TYR A 214 12.11 3.76 -2.66
C TYR A 214 13.32 4.46 -3.27
N HIS A 215 14.51 4.08 -2.84
CA HIS A 215 15.76 4.53 -3.45
C HIS A 215 16.83 3.44 -3.35
N THR A 216 17.86 3.51 -4.19
CA THR A 216 18.94 2.53 -4.18
C THR A 216 20.07 3.02 -3.28
N MET A 217 20.57 2.14 -2.42
CA MET A 217 21.76 2.38 -1.60
C MET A 217 22.88 1.47 -2.10
N VAL A 218 24.07 2.03 -2.34
CA VAL A 218 25.26 1.26 -2.71
C VAL A 218 26.32 1.45 -1.63
N PHE A 219 26.85 0.34 -1.14
CA PHE A 219 27.90 0.33 -0.13
C PHE A 219 29.25 0.02 -0.77
N ASP A 220 30.28 0.71 -0.30
CA ASP A 220 31.67 0.36 -0.61
C ASP A 220 32.06 -0.92 0.16
N ASP A 221 33.16 -1.56 -0.22
CA ASP A 221 33.61 -2.84 0.37
C ASP A 221 33.84 -2.73 1.90
N ASP A 222 34.23 -1.55 2.37
CA ASP A 222 34.49 -1.24 3.78
C ASP A 222 33.24 -0.77 4.56
N ASP A 223 32.12 -0.50 3.87
CA ASP A 223 30.91 0.05 4.47
C ASP A 223 29.89 -1.06 4.80
N ASP A 224 29.83 -1.44 6.08
CA ASP A 224 28.88 -2.45 6.58
C ASP A 224 27.47 -1.86 6.80
N PRO A 225 26.43 -2.33 6.07
CA PRO A 225 25.06 -1.82 6.20
C PRO A 225 24.43 -2.09 7.58
N HIS A 226 24.95 -3.07 8.34
CA HIS A 226 24.50 -3.38 9.70
C HIS A 226 25.06 -2.42 10.75
N LYS A 227 26.07 -1.62 10.41
CA LYS A 227 26.69 -0.65 11.32
C LYS A 227 26.26 0.77 10.96
N THR A 228 25.95 1.57 11.96
CA THR A 228 25.56 2.99 11.78
C THR A 228 26.51 3.78 10.89
N LYS A 229 27.83 3.55 11.02
CA LYS A 229 28.84 4.22 10.20
C LYS A 229 28.74 3.83 8.72
N GLY A 230 28.72 2.52 8.43
CA GLY A 230 28.60 2.02 7.05
C GLY A 230 27.25 2.40 6.42
N TYR A 231 26.15 2.26 7.16
CA TYR A 231 24.82 2.72 6.74
C TYR A 231 24.81 4.19 6.29
N ASN A 232 25.38 5.09 7.08
CA ASN A 232 25.42 6.53 6.78
C ASN A 232 26.39 6.86 5.63
N ASN A 233 27.29 5.95 5.31
CA ASN A 233 28.22 6.04 4.19
C ASN A 233 27.66 5.32 2.95
N ALA A 234 26.37 5.08 2.81
CA ALA A 234 25.84 4.61 1.53
C ALA A 234 25.91 5.71 0.46
N ILE A 235 26.22 5.33 -0.77
CA ILE A 235 25.95 6.17 -1.95
C ILE A 235 24.46 6.01 -2.26
N LEU A 236 23.73 7.13 -2.26
CA LEU A 236 22.28 7.13 -2.49
C LEU A 236 21.99 7.49 -3.95
N LEU A 237 21.35 6.59 -4.67
CA LEU A 237 20.84 6.83 -6.02
C LEU A 237 19.33 7.07 -5.95
N TYR A 238 18.76 7.67 -6.98
CA TYR A 238 17.34 7.98 -7.08
C TYR A 238 16.79 8.96 -6.01
N ASN A 239 16.86 10.28 -6.29
CA ASN A 239 16.23 11.41 -5.57
C ASN A 239 16.06 11.21 -4.04
N SER A 240 17.17 10.89 -3.38
CA SER A 240 17.22 10.76 -1.93
C SER A 240 17.14 12.14 -1.29
N LYS A 241 15.92 12.61 -0.99
CA LYS A 241 15.80 13.38 0.26
C LYS A 241 16.34 12.43 1.33
N SER A 242 17.36 12.84 2.09
CA SER A 242 18.10 12.04 3.08
C SER A 242 17.20 11.58 4.24
N LYS A 243 16.18 10.79 3.91
CA LYS A 243 15.22 10.24 4.83
C LYS A 243 15.79 8.91 5.30
N PRO A 244 15.81 8.65 6.62
CA PRO A 244 16.28 7.39 7.12
C PRO A 244 15.30 6.28 6.73
N ALA A 245 15.83 5.20 6.15
CA ALA A 245 15.04 4.06 5.69
C ALA A 245 14.35 3.34 6.85
N TYR A 246 13.19 2.77 6.55
CA TYR A 246 12.47 1.89 7.47
C TYR A 246 13.02 0.48 7.40
N ILE A 247 13.28 0.02 6.18
CA ILE A 247 13.79 -1.30 5.84
C ILE A 247 14.75 -1.12 4.67
N ILE A 248 15.85 -1.85 4.67
CA ILE A 248 16.67 -2.05 3.47
C ILE A 248 16.81 -3.54 3.19
N PHE A 249 16.90 -3.92 1.93
CA PHE A 249 17.06 -5.31 1.53
C PHE A 249 17.92 -5.47 0.27
N ASN A 250 18.61 -6.61 0.18
CA ASN A 250 19.28 -7.07 -1.03
C ASN A 250 18.79 -8.49 -1.39
N GLU A 251 19.48 -9.22 -2.28
CA GLU A 251 19.10 -10.59 -2.64
C GLU A 251 19.28 -11.61 -1.49
N GLU A 252 20.13 -11.31 -0.51
CA GLU A 252 20.54 -12.23 0.55
C GLU A 252 19.80 -12.01 1.88
N GLU A 253 19.52 -10.76 2.23
CA GLU A 253 18.86 -10.42 3.49
C GLU A 253 18.01 -9.14 3.45
N THR A 254 17.16 -9.02 4.46
CA THR A 254 16.36 -7.82 4.77
C THR A 254 16.70 -7.38 6.18
N ILE A 255 17.06 -6.10 6.36
CA ILE A 255 17.47 -5.57 7.66
C ILE A 255 16.74 -4.27 8.02
N PHE A 256 16.60 -4.04 9.32
CA PHE A 256 16.17 -2.76 9.86
C PHE A 256 17.40 -1.88 10.07
N PRO A 257 17.47 -0.67 9.50
CA PRO A 257 18.64 0.19 9.61
C PRO A 257 19.08 0.45 11.05
N PRO A 258 20.39 0.36 11.35
CA PRO A 258 20.93 0.56 12.70
C PRO A 258 20.79 1.99 13.21
N THR A 259 20.56 2.94 12.30
CA THR A 259 20.30 4.35 12.61
C THR A 259 18.93 4.60 13.20
N ARG A 260 18.00 3.63 13.11
CA ARG A 260 16.59 3.88 13.37
C ARG A 260 15.90 2.69 14.05
N PRO A 261 15.58 2.81 15.35
CA PRO A 261 14.74 1.83 16.03
C PRO A 261 13.37 1.69 15.35
N LEU A 262 12.90 0.46 15.20
CA LEU A 262 11.62 0.12 14.55
C LEU A 262 10.43 0.94 15.10
N TYR A 263 10.39 1.20 16.41
CA TYR A 263 9.30 1.97 17.01
C TYR A 263 9.27 3.44 16.56
N ILE A 264 10.42 4.04 16.21
CA ILE A 264 10.49 5.41 15.67
C ILE A 264 10.03 5.42 14.22
N SER A 265 10.40 4.40 13.44
CA SER A 265 9.84 4.18 12.10
C SER A 265 8.32 4.10 12.15
N ILE A 266 7.78 3.21 13.00
CA ILE A 266 6.33 3.07 13.20
C ILE A 266 5.70 4.41 13.63
N PHE A 267 6.27 5.13 14.59
CA PHE A 267 5.71 6.40 15.04
C PHE A 267 5.66 7.45 13.93
N GLU A 268 6.76 7.70 13.21
CA GLU A 268 6.80 8.69 12.13
C GLU A 268 5.94 8.28 10.93
N ILE A 269 5.79 6.99 10.68
CA ILE A 269 4.82 6.46 9.73
C ILE A 269 3.40 6.93 10.11
N PHE A 270 3.04 6.88 11.39
CA PHE A 270 1.73 7.31 11.89
C PHE A 270 1.59 8.84 12.04
N THR A 271 2.68 9.55 12.31
CA THR A 271 2.67 11.00 12.57
C THR A 271 3.28 11.83 11.45
N GLY A 272 3.67 11.19 10.35
CA GLY A 272 4.47 11.77 9.29
C GLY A 272 3.78 12.97 8.66
N ARG A 273 4.44 14.13 8.73
CA ARG A 273 3.91 15.39 8.21
C ARG A 273 3.57 15.28 6.72
N THR A 274 4.35 14.53 5.96
CA THR A 274 4.14 14.24 4.53
C THR A 274 2.89 13.41 4.25
N MET A 275 2.47 12.52 5.15
CA MET A 275 1.18 11.82 5.03
C MET A 275 0.02 12.80 5.13
N TRP A 276 0.04 13.59 6.20
CA TRP A 276 -1.00 14.58 6.48
C TRP A 276 -1.02 15.67 5.42
N GLU A 277 0.14 16.16 4.97
CA GLU A 277 0.19 17.17 3.93
C GLU A 277 -0.16 16.57 2.55
N SER A 278 0.37 15.43 2.13
CA SER A 278 0.09 14.91 0.77
C SER A 278 -1.35 14.40 0.62
N TYR A 279 -1.87 13.63 1.58
CA TYR A 279 -3.22 13.07 1.46
C TYR A 279 -4.29 14.01 1.99
N PHE A 280 -4.10 14.57 3.19
CA PHE A 280 -5.08 15.51 3.73
C PHE A 280 -5.03 16.80 2.92
N LEU A 281 -3.88 17.48 2.81
CA LEU A 281 -3.84 18.70 2.00
C LEU A 281 -4.01 18.42 0.50
N GLY A 282 -3.54 17.32 -0.09
CA GLY A 282 -3.79 17.05 -1.52
C GLY A 282 -5.26 16.77 -1.86
N PHE A 283 -5.97 16.02 -1.01
CA PHE A 283 -7.42 15.81 -1.11
C PHE A 283 -8.19 17.12 -0.89
N PHE A 284 -7.84 17.89 0.16
CA PHE A 284 -8.51 19.16 0.44
C PHE A 284 -8.15 20.27 -0.56
N HIS A 285 -6.94 20.29 -1.15
CA HIS A 285 -6.51 21.20 -2.23
C HIS A 285 -7.04 20.82 -3.61
N GLY A 286 -7.79 19.73 -3.72
CA GLY A 286 -8.40 19.30 -4.98
C GLY A 286 -7.38 19.05 -6.09
N LYS A 287 -6.11 18.83 -5.73
CA LYS A 287 -5.00 18.62 -6.67
C LYS A 287 -5.20 17.35 -7.49
N TYR A 288 -5.93 16.38 -6.95
CA TYR A 288 -6.29 15.12 -7.61
C TYR A 288 -7.58 15.18 -8.45
N PHE A 289 -8.41 16.22 -8.29
CA PHE A 289 -9.74 16.30 -8.91
C PHE A 289 -9.94 17.55 -9.78
N ASN A 290 -8.96 18.46 -9.88
CA ASN A 290 -9.11 19.79 -10.48
C ASN A 290 -10.29 20.60 -9.90
N ILE A 291 -10.68 20.32 -8.65
CA ILE A 291 -11.74 21.03 -7.94
C ILE A 291 -11.07 22.12 -7.08
N PRO A 292 -11.50 23.39 -7.15
CA PRO A 292 -10.94 24.45 -6.30
C PRO A 292 -10.97 24.07 -4.80
N PHE A 293 -9.85 24.29 -4.08
CA PHE A 293 -9.70 24.03 -2.63
C PHE A 293 -10.89 24.54 -1.78
N LEU A 294 -11.40 25.72 -2.12
CA LEU A 294 -12.54 26.35 -1.43
C LEU A 294 -13.85 25.56 -1.56
N LEU A 295 -14.01 24.72 -2.58
CA LEU A 295 -15.17 23.84 -2.78
C LEU A 295 -14.95 22.45 -2.19
N MET A 296 -13.70 21.98 -2.13
CA MET A 296 -13.37 20.66 -1.59
C MET A 296 -13.58 20.57 -0.08
N ILE A 297 -13.25 21.62 0.70
CA ILE A 297 -13.51 21.63 2.16
C ILE A 297 -15.00 21.44 2.49
N PRO A 298 -15.93 22.27 1.98
CA PRO A 298 -17.34 22.06 2.25
C PRO A 298 -17.86 20.78 1.62
N LEU A 299 -17.36 20.32 0.46
CA LEU A 299 -17.79 19.07 -0.17
C LEU A 299 -17.37 17.85 0.66
N SER A 300 -16.11 17.77 1.08
CA SER A 300 -15.60 16.67 1.91
C SER A 300 -16.20 16.70 3.32
N TYR A 301 -16.42 17.88 3.90
CA TYR A 301 -17.19 18.02 5.14
C TYR A 301 -18.64 17.56 4.93
N THR A 302 -19.28 17.90 3.80
CA THR A 302 -20.64 17.48 3.46
C THR A 302 -20.70 15.96 3.26
N ILE A 303 -19.72 15.36 2.59
CA ILE A 303 -19.59 13.91 2.43
C ILE A 303 -19.39 13.24 3.79
N LEU A 304 -18.52 13.77 4.65
CA LEU A 304 -18.32 13.26 6.01
C LEU A 304 -19.59 13.37 6.85
N VAL A 305 -20.30 14.49 6.79
CA VAL A 305 -21.59 14.69 7.48
C VAL A 305 -22.66 13.78 6.91
N LEU A 306 -22.75 13.61 5.59
CA LEU A 306 -23.68 12.71 4.92
C LEU A 306 -23.38 11.25 5.26
N LEU A 307 -22.11 10.83 5.20
CA LEU A 307 -21.69 9.48 5.61
C LEU A 307 -21.97 9.26 7.09
N SER A 308 -21.67 10.22 7.95
CA SER A 308 -21.99 10.16 9.38
C SER A 308 -23.50 10.07 9.60
N TYR A 309 -24.29 10.86 8.88
CA TYR A 309 -25.75 10.84 8.94
C TYR A 309 -26.33 9.52 8.43
N VAL A 310 -25.84 9.01 7.28
CA VAL A 310 -26.22 7.71 6.72
C VAL A 310 -25.83 6.59 7.69
N MET A 311 -24.65 6.64 8.31
CA MET A 311 -24.25 5.67 9.33
C MET A 311 -25.16 5.73 10.55
N ILE A 312 -25.46 6.93 11.07
CA ILE A 312 -26.39 7.12 12.20
C ILE A 312 -27.79 6.60 11.84
N LYS A 313 -28.29 6.92 10.65
CA LYS A 313 -29.60 6.48 10.17
C LYS A 313 -29.63 4.98 9.91
N PHE A 314 -28.58 4.40 9.35
CA PHE A 314 -28.46 2.96 9.14
C PHE A 314 -28.46 2.21 10.47
N VAL A 315 -27.73 2.73 11.46
CA VAL A 315 -27.76 2.20 12.83
C VAL A 315 -29.17 2.33 13.43
N ALA A 316 -29.80 3.50 13.33
CA ALA A 316 -31.14 3.75 13.88
C ALA A 316 -32.26 2.95 13.18
N LEU A 317 -32.22 2.83 11.85
CA LEU A 317 -33.17 2.00 11.09
C LEU A 317 -33.02 0.53 11.46
N SER A 318 -31.78 0.07 11.67
CA SER A 318 -31.57 -1.31 12.09
C SER A 318 -32.13 -1.60 13.48
N GLU A 319 -32.14 -0.60 14.38
CA GLU A 319 -32.78 -0.71 15.69
C GLU A 319 -34.31 -0.70 15.57
N SER A 320 -34.88 0.14 14.69
CA SER A 320 -36.34 0.25 14.52
C SER A 320 -36.96 -0.97 13.84
N VAL A 321 -36.31 -1.53 12.81
CA VAL A 321 -36.75 -2.77 12.13
C VAL A 321 -36.75 -3.94 13.11
N GLU A 322 -35.78 -4.01 14.01
CA GLU A 322 -35.66 -5.10 14.96
C GLU A 322 -36.62 -4.97 16.16
N ASP A 323 -36.92 -3.74 16.59
CA ASP A 323 -38.01 -3.48 17.55
C ASP A 323 -39.38 -3.75 16.94
N LEU A 324 -39.57 -3.44 15.66
CA LEU A 324 -40.75 -3.86 14.90
C LEU A 324 -40.82 -5.38 14.79
N ASP A 325 -39.71 -6.08 14.55
CA ASP A 325 -39.69 -7.55 14.49
C ASP A 325 -39.94 -8.18 15.87
N LYS A 326 -39.43 -7.58 16.97
CA LYS A 326 -39.76 -8.01 18.34
C LYS A 326 -41.21 -7.75 18.70
N LYS A 327 -41.76 -6.58 18.34
CA LYS A 327 -43.19 -6.27 18.51
C LYS A 327 -44.07 -7.18 17.65
N ARG A 328 -43.61 -7.53 16.44
CA ARG A 328 -44.28 -8.46 15.53
C ARG A 328 -44.25 -9.87 16.09
N LYS A 329 -43.10 -10.40 16.52
CA LYS A 329 -42.97 -11.70 17.22
C LYS A 329 -43.78 -11.79 18.51
N ARG A 330 -43.94 -10.69 19.25
CA ARG A 330 -44.87 -10.63 20.41
C ARG A 330 -46.35 -10.66 20.00
N ARG A 331 -46.69 -10.23 18.78
CA ARG A 331 -48.05 -10.31 18.23
C ARG A 331 -48.33 -11.61 17.48
N THR A 332 -47.34 -12.21 16.83
CA THR A 332 -47.46 -13.47 16.10
C THR A 332 -46.97 -14.62 16.96
N ASN A 333 -47.76 -14.93 17.99
CA ASN A 333 -47.92 -16.30 18.50
C ASN A 333 -49.03 -17.04 17.72
N ARG A 334 -49.23 -16.66 16.44
CA ARG A 334 -49.97 -17.43 15.44
C ARG A 334 -49.19 -17.38 14.13
N ASN A 335 -49.18 -18.54 13.49
CA ASN A 335 -48.20 -19.07 12.55
C ASN A 335 -47.76 -18.17 11.39
N THR A 336 -46.53 -18.47 10.96
CA THR A 336 -45.91 -18.21 9.65
C THR A 336 -45.63 -16.77 9.24
N SER A 337 -44.34 -16.46 9.09
CA SER A 337 -43.74 -15.88 7.86
C SER A 337 -42.43 -15.18 8.20
N LEU A 338 -41.33 -15.93 8.18
CA LEU A 338 -39.95 -15.42 8.35
C LEU A 338 -39.14 -15.46 7.03
N LYS A 339 -39.78 -15.75 5.89
CA LYS A 339 -39.11 -15.87 4.58
C LYS A 339 -39.24 -14.63 3.69
N LEU A 340 -40.14 -13.68 3.98
CA LEU A 340 -40.42 -12.59 3.04
C LEU A 340 -39.49 -11.38 3.17
N SER A 341 -38.95 -11.06 4.36
CA SER A 341 -38.13 -9.83 4.52
C SER A 341 -36.71 -9.96 4.00
N LEU A 342 -36.12 -11.16 4.04
CA LEU A 342 -34.75 -11.40 3.55
C LEU A 342 -34.70 -11.41 2.01
N VAL A 343 -35.74 -11.94 1.36
CA VAL A 343 -35.85 -11.97 -0.11
C VAL A 343 -36.11 -10.58 -0.68
N LEU A 344 -36.93 -9.77 -0.01
CA LEU A 344 -37.22 -8.40 -0.47
C LEU A 344 -36.03 -7.44 -0.27
N SER A 345 -35.19 -7.67 0.74
CA SER A 345 -34.00 -6.83 0.97
C SER A 345 -32.81 -7.21 0.07
N LEU A 346 -32.63 -8.50 -0.26
CA LEU A 346 -31.68 -8.89 -1.30
C LEU A 346 -32.14 -8.46 -2.70
N GLY A 347 -33.43 -8.57 -3.01
CA GLY A 347 -33.99 -8.19 -4.31
C GLY A 347 -33.88 -6.68 -4.59
N ALA A 348 -34.15 -5.83 -3.59
CA ALA A 348 -33.98 -4.38 -3.71
C ALA A 348 -32.51 -3.95 -3.87
N PHE A 349 -31.58 -4.68 -3.24
CA PHE A 349 -30.15 -4.42 -3.37
C PHE A 349 -29.61 -4.84 -4.75
N LEU A 350 -30.05 -5.99 -5.29
CA LEU A 350 -29.69 -6.43 -6.64
C LEU A 350 -30.30 -5.54 -7.73
N LEU A 351 -31.55 -5.08 -7.57
CA LEU A 351 -32.18 -4.13 -8.50
C LEU A 351 -31.49 -2.76 -8.51
N TYR A 352 -30.99 -2.29 -7.36
CA TYR A 352 -30.20 -1.06 -7.28
C TYR A 352 -28.88 -1.16 -8.04
N ILE A 353 -28.18 -2.31 -7.93
CA ILE A 353 -26.93 -2.58 -8.65
C ILE A 353 -27.17 -2.63 -10.17
N ILE A 354 -28.24 -3.31 -10.61
CA ILE A 354 -28.58 -3.42 -12.05
C ILE A 354 -29.02 -2.07 -12.66
N SER A 355 -29.60 -1.17 -11.87
CA SER A 355 -29.99 0.17 -12.34
C SER A 355 -28.87 1.22 -12.34
N ALA A 356 -27.71 0.89 -11.74
CA ALA A 356 -26.57 1.79 -11.57
C ALA A 356 -25.38 1.47 -12.50
N THR A 357 -25.54 0.45 -13.35
CA THR A 357 -24.72 0.14 -14.53
C THR A 357 -25.55 0.39 -15.77
#